data_AF-A0A444ZZ90-F1
#
_entry.id   AF-A0A444ZZ90-F1
#
_cell.length_a   1.000
_cell.length_b   1.000
_cell.length_c   1.000
_cell.angle_alpha   90.00
_cell.angle_beta   90.00
_cell.angle_gamma   90.00
#
_symmetry.space_group_name_H-M   'P 1'
#
loop_
_entity.id
_entity.type
_entity.pdbx_description
1 polymer ?
#
loop_
_entity_poly.entity_id
_entity_poly.type
_entity_poly.pdbx_seq_one_letter_code
_entity_poly.pdbx_strand_id
1 'polypeptide(L)' 'MTEDAAHILMPHVSEWNFVKEDSIFKLKRTRKVKTFTKGLEFFKIVADLAESEVVFEFSLEHVLNSWSFIVKNITR' A
#
# COMPACT_ATOMS: atom_id res chain seq x y z
N MET A 1 2.94 15.06 3.03
CA MET A 1 2.83 14.73 4.47
C MET A 1 3.98 15.38 5.21
N THR A 2 3.71 16.14 6.28
CA THR A 2 4.73 16.74 7.15
C THR A 2 5.14 15.76 8.26
N GLU A 3 6.35 15.90 8.80
CA GLU A 3 6.88 15.02 9.86
C GLU A 3 6.02 15.04 11.13
N ASP A 4 5.44 16.20 11.47
CA ASP A 4 4.58 16.35 12.64
C ASP A 4 3.27 15.56 12.51
N ALA A 5 2.61 15.65 11.34
CA ALA A 5 1.43 14.85 11.04
C ALA A 5 1.74 13.34 11.06
N ALA A 6 2.97 12.93 10.73
CA ALA A 6 3.43 11.56 10.89
C ALA A 6 3.38 11.09 12.33
N HIS A 7 3.97 11.86 13.24
CA HIS A 7 4.07 11.50 14.65
C HIS A 7 2.70 11.37 15.31
N ILE A 8 1.69 12.13 14.85
CA ILE A 8 0.30 12.04 15.35
C ILE A 8 -0.42 10.77 14.84
N LEU A 9 -0.15 10.37 13.59
CA LEU A 9 -0.82 9.23 12.95
C LEU A 9 -0.17 7.89 13.29
N MET A 10 1.16 7.86 13.51
CA MET A 10 1.93 6.65 13.84
C MET A 10 1.34 5.79 14.97
N PRO A 11 0.84 6.34 16.09
CA PRO A 11 0.19 5.56 17.15
C PRO A 11 -1.03 4.77 16.65
N HIS A 12 -1.79 5.32 15.70
CA HIS A 12 -3.00 4.72 15.14
C HIS A 12 -2.70 3.66 14.06
N VAL A 13 -1.52 3.74 13.44
CA VAL A 13 -1.07 2.81 12.38
C VAL A 13 0.14 1.99 12.83
N SER A 14 0.12 1.46 14.05
CA SER A 14 1.26 0.85 14.75
C SER A 14 1.95 -0.32 13.99
N GLU A 15 1.26 -0.92 13.02
CA GLU A 15 1.79 -2.00 12.18
C GLU A 15 2.44 -1.52 10.86
N TRP A 16 2.51 -0.20 10.64
CA TRP A 16 3.07 0.41 9.43
C TRP A 16 4.45 1.03 9.73
N ASN A 17 5.40 0.78 8.85
CA ASN A 17 6.75 1.33 8.94
C ASN A 17 6.79 2.67 8.21
N PHE A 18 7.28 3.70 8.90
CA PHE A 18 7.52 5.01 8.31
C PHE A 18 8.90 5.02 7.63
N VAL A 19 8.93 5.19 6.31
CA VAL A 19 10.15 5.16 5.52
C VAL A 19 10.27 6.48 4.74
N LYS A 20 11.42 7.14 4.85
CA LYS A 20 11.74 8.32 4.04
C LYS A 20 12.57 7.85 2.84
N GLU A 21 12.00 7.90 1.65
CA GLU A 21 12.65 7.46 0.40
C GLU A 21 12.50 8.57 -0.64
N ASP A 22 13.60 8.99 -1.27
CA ASP A 22 13.63 10.07 -2.28
C ASP A 22 12.99 11.39 -1.81
N SER A 23 13.22 11.78 -0.56
CA SER A 23 12.62 12.96 0.08
C SER A 23 11.08 12.90 0.25
N ILE A 24 10.46 11.77 -0.07
CA ILE A 24 9.03 11.52 0.14
C ILE A 24 8.87 10.61 1.35
N PHE A 25 7.96 10.99 2.25
CA PHE A 25 7.56 10.15 3.36
C PHE A 25 6.54 9.10 2.91
N LYS A 26 6.86 7.82 3.09
CA LYS A 26 6.04 6.68 2.69
C LYS A 26 5.69 5.84 3.91
N LEU A 27 4.43 5.40 3.99
CA LEU A 27 4.02 4.38 4.95
C LEU A 27 4.07 3.02 4.25
N LYS A 28 4.86 2.09 4.80
CA LYS A 28 5.06 0.75 4.25
C LYS A 28 4.65 -0.31 5.26
N ARG A 29 3.75 -1.19 4.87
CA ARG A 29 3.39 -2.38 5.65
C ARG A 29 3.57 -3.63 4.81
N THR A 30 4.35 -4.57 5.32
CA THR A 30 4.49 -5.90 4.73
C THR A 30 3.56 -6.84 5.47
N ARG A 31 2.65 -7.50 4.76
CA ARG A 31 1.73 -8.49 5.34
C ARG A 31 1.97 -9.85 4.71
N LYS A 32 2.27 -10.85 5.54
CA LYS A 32 2.38 -12.24 5.10
C LYS A 32 0.99 -12.86 5.06
N VAL A 33 0.56 -13.33 3.90
CA VAL A 33 -0.70 -14.05 3.73
C VAL A 33 -0.45 -15.56 3.67
N LYS A 34 -1.41 -16.36 4.17
CA LYS A 34 -1.30 -17.83 4.21
C LYS A 34 -1.42 -18.46 2.82
N THR A 35 -2.19 -17.85 1.93
CA THR A 35 -2.51 -18.37 0.60
C THR A 35 -2.66 -17.22 -0.38
N PHE A 36 -2.28 -17.42 -1.64
CA PHE A 36 -2.35 -16.40 -2.68
C PHE A 36 -3.75 -15.79 -2.85
N THR A 37 -4.81 -16.62 -2.85
CA THR A 37 -6.20 -16.17 -3.00
C THR A 37 -6.61 -15.15 -1.93
N LYS A 38 -6.18 -15.35 -0.67
CA LYS A 38 -6.41 -14.38 0.42
C LYS A 38 -5.65 -13.07 0.22
N GLY A 39 -4.49 -13.12 -0.42
CA GLY A 39 -3.78 -11.93 -0.87
C GLY A 39 -4.57 -11.16 -1.92
N LEU A 40 -5.13 -11.86 -2.90
CA LEU A 40 -5.95 -11.25 -3.96
C LEU A 40 -7.24 -10.62 -3.40
N GLU A 41 -7.92 -11.30 -2.47
CA GLU A 41 -9.10 -10.76 -1.79
C GLU A 41 -8.75 -9.49 -1.00
N PHE A 42 -7.62 -9.47 -0.30
CA PHE A 42 -7.12 -8.28 0.37
C PHE A 42 -6.85 -7.13 -0.61
N PHE A 43 -6.20 -7.40 -1.74
CA PHE A 43 -5.94 -6.38 -2.77
C PHE A 43 -7.22 -5.83 -3.40
N LYS A 44 -8.26 -6.65 -3.57
CA LYS A 44 -9.57 -6.17 -4.05
C LYS A 44 -10.20 -5.16 -3.08
N ILE A 45 -10.16 -5.44 -1.78
CA ILE A 45 -10.68 -4.52 -0.75
C ILE A 45 -9.89 -3.21 -0.76
N VAL A 46 -8.57 -3.27 -0.91
CA VAL A 46 -7.73 -2.07 -1.01
C VAL A 46 -8.06 -1.26 -2.28
N ALA A 47 -8.31 -1.93 -3.41
CA ALA A 47 -8.70 -1.27 -4.66
C ALA A 47 -10.07 -0.59 -4.56
N ASP A 48 -11.06 -1.28 -3.99
CA ASP A 48 -12.42 -0.76 -3.76
C ASP A 48 -12.40 0.46 -2.81
N LEU A 49 -11.62 0.38 -1.74
CA LEU A 49 -11.41 1.50 -0.82
C LEU A 49 -10.73 2.69 -1.51
N ALA A 50 -9.71 2.44 -2.34
CA ALA A 50 -9.01 3.50 -3.09
C ALA A 50 -9.92 4.16 -4.14
N GLU A 51 -10.82 3.39 -4.76
CA GLU A 51 -11.83 3.90 -5.69
C GLU A 51 -12.86 4.77 -4.96
N SER A 52 -13.34 4.31 -3.80
CA SER A 52 -14.35 5.01 -2.99
C SER A 52 -13.81 6.29 -2.33
N GLU A 53 -12.57 6.31 -1.85
CA GLU A 53 -12.00 7.43 -1.08
C GLU A 53 -11.37 8.52 -1.99
N VAL A 54 -11.45 8.38 -3.32
CA VAL A 54 -10.89 9.32 -4.32
C VAL A 54 -9.43 9.70 -4.01
N VAL A 55 -8.62 8.75 -3.53
CA VAL A 55 -7.18 8.95 -3.24
C VAL A 55 -6.37 8.69 -4.53
N PHE A 56 -6.70 9.42 -5.59
CA PHE A 56 -6.31 9.00 -6.95
C PHE A 56 -4.96 9.50 -7.46
N GLU A 57 -4.28 10.44 -6.82
CA GLU A 57 -3.05 11.00 -7.41
C GLU A 57 -1.73 10.39 -6.89
N PHE A 58 -1.72 9.71 -5.74
CA PHE A 58 -0.47 9.18 -5.14
C PHE A 58 -0.35 7.65 -5.08
N SER A 59 -1.43 6.90 -5.31
CA SER A 59 -1.44 5.44 -5.10
C SER A 59 -1.44 4.59 -6.39
N LEU A 60 -1.88 5.16 -7.52
CA LEU A 60 -2.09 4.37 -8.74
C LEU A 60 -0.81 3.80 -9.35
N GLU A 61 0.29 4.55 -9.38
CA GLU A 61 1.56 4.00 -9.91
C GLU A 61 2.08 2.84 -9.05
N HIS A 62 1.98 2.95 -7.73
CA HIS A 62 2.47 1.90 -6.83
C HIS A 62 1.60 0.64 -6.90
N VAL A 63 0.29 0.82 -7.00
CA VAL A 63 -0.67 -0.27 -7.20
C VAL A 63 -0.44 -0.90 -8.58
N LEU A 64 -0.42 -0.14 -9.67
CA LEU A 64 -0.17 -0.66 -11.03
C LEU A 64 1.18 -1.38 -11.15
N ASN A 65 2.24 -0.86 -10.51
CA ASN A 65 3.54 -1.51 -10.48
C ASN A 65 3.51 -2.82 -9.68
N SER A 66 2.78 -2.86 -8.56
CA SER A 66 2.57 -4.09 -7.78
C SER A 66 1.75 -5.12 -8.57
N TRP A 67 0.70 -4.70 -9.27
CA TRP A 67 -0.11 -5.55 -10.14
C TRP A 67 0.71 -6.06 -11.34
N SER A 68 1.53 -5.23 -11.97
CA SER A 68 2.46 -5.62 -13.04
C SER A 68 3.46 -6.67 -12.55
N PHE A 69 4.00 -6.51 -11.34
CA PHE A 69 4.90 -7.49 -10.73
C PHE A 69 4.20 -8.83 -10.44
N ILE A 70 2.98 -8.79 -9.88
CA ILE A 70 2.18 -9.99 -9.58
C ILE A 70 1.80 -10.71 -10.88
N VAL A 71 1.30 -10.00 -11.90
CA VAL A 71 0.95 -10.58 -13.20
C VAL A 71 2.18 -11.22 -13.84
N LYS A 72 3.32 -10.52 -13.89
CA LYS A 72 4.57 -11.07 -14.47
C LYS A 72 5.09 -12.31 -13.76
N ASN A 73 4.83 -12.45 -12.46
CA ASN A 73 5.28 -13.60 -11.66
C ASN A 73 4.30 -14.80 -11.69
N ILE A 74 3.09 -14.63 -12.23
CA ILE A 74 2.09 -15.70 -12.40
C ILE A 74 2.12 -16.28 -13.82
N THR A 75 2.45 -15.48 -14.82
CA THR A 75 2.52 -15.92 -16.24
C THR A 75 3.84 -16.60 -16.61
N ARG A 76 4.66 -17.01 -15.63
CA ARG A 76 5.96 -17.68 -15.84
C ARG A 76 5.96 -19.08 -15.26
#